data_AF-A0A3G9GBV9-F1
#
_entry.id   AF-A0A3G9GBV9-F1
#
_cell.length_a   1.000
_cell.length_b   1.000
_cell.length_c   1.000
_cell.angle_alpha   90.00
_cell.angle_beta   90.00
_cell.angle_gamma   90.00
#
_symmetry.space_group_name_H-M   'P 1'
#
loop_
_entity.id
_entity.type
_entity.pdbx_description
1 polymer ?
#
loop_
_entity_poly.entity_id
_entity_poly.type
_entity_poly.pdbx_seq_one_letter_code
_entity_poly.pdbx_strand_id
1 'polypeptide(L)'
;MVTTRNRVLGLLASDVQQVVDCEAQLVVDSDKEHIITGGFTLPGEQRPVSVIDADRLCALPGIPVTEQGQAKPDMADNNTIGSTIHHLMLMSSGGVPLAIDATVVHTIILNPVIESSPIKSGFCLGIIRYQNLRIPVLSLLGALGIDQPGAPPRQAFVIRYDDCYLAFTVENIFDVVKLEQFHPMPLPARSFKEAANFIGVVSVRDLPVDTLGINGDSQQHFLLIADTQLRNRQTLRDIAHITMPDKAAQADTLQAADGSGGKQTLHVLTVDVNGEIACRVDQVLQILPWSEGKLLTCSGGKQAGLVVSREQAIPTFCLSSVLGVAQSPVSNTASILVVQTECGIVGFSVPRLITIDNGRPIPQAESSSTSDEKAWVADAASGHVSLQTAHGPRLLTLLDLQKLGQYCLSQ
;
A
#
# COMPACT_ATOMS: atom_id res chain seq x y z
N MET A 1 10.24 2.45 -28.21
CA MET A 1 10.93 1.28 -27.62
C MET A 1 11.94 0.80 -28.63
N VAL A 2 13.20 0.62 -28.23
CA VAL A 2 14.27 0.12 -29.11
C VAL A 2 14.62 -1.30 -28.66
N THR A 3 14.62 -2.24 -29.60
CA THR A 3 14.96 -3.64 -29.34
C THR A 3 16.17 -4.04 -30.17
N THR A 4 17.19 -4.59 -29.54
CA THR A 4 18.37 -5.13 -30.23
C THR A 4 18.91 -6.35 -29.51
N ARG A 5 19.28 -7.42 -30.23
CA ARG A 5 19.90 -8.63 -29.67
C ARG A 5 19.27 -9.11 -28.35
N ASN A 6 17.93 -9.17 -28.30
CA ASN A 6 17.18 -9.61 -27.13
C ASN A 6 17.29 -8.66 -25.92
N ARG A 7 17.59 -7.38 -26.15
CA ARG A 7 17.61 -6.30 -25.16
C ARG A 7 16.63 -5.22 -25.55
N VAL A 8 15.95 -4.68 -24.56
CA VAL A 8 14.94 -3.63 -24.72
C VAL A 8 15.33 -2.41 -23.92
N LEU A 9 15.26 -1.26 -24.59
CA LEU A 9 15.43 0.06 -24.01
C LEU A 9 14.20 0.93 -24.31
N GLY A 10 13.66 1.54 -23.26
CA GLY A 10 12.67 2.61 -23.39
C GLY A 10 13.39 3.92 -23.71
N LEU A 11 12.90 4.64 -24.73
CA LEU A 11 13.37 6.00 -25.03
C LEU A 11 12.22 6.97 -24.86
N LEU A 12 12.47 8.03 -24.11
CA LEU A 12 11.57 9.17 -24.03
C LEU A 12 11.91 10.12 -25.18
N ALA A 13 10.97 10.28 -26.11
CA ALA A 13 11.04 11.27 -27.17
C ALA A 13 10.06 12.40 -26.83
N SER A 14 10.46 13.64 -27.11
CA SER A 14 9.53 14.79 -27.01
C SER A 14 8.39 14.69 -28.02
N ASP A 15 8.63 14.06 -29.17
CA ASP A 15 7.62 13.76 -30.18
C ASP A 15 8.07 12.58 -31.06
N VAL A 16 7.11 11.86 -31.63
CA VAL A 16 7.33 10.80 -32.62
C VAL A 16 6.63 11.22 -33.91
N GLN A 17 7.39 11.80 -34.84
CA GLN A 17 6.84 12.38 -36.07
C GLN A 17 6.33 11.30 -37.04
N GLN A 18 7.15 10.29 -37.33
CA GLN A 18 6.85 9.28 -38.34
C GLN A 18 7.73 8.03 -38.21
N VAL A 19 7.26 6.94 -38.83
CA VAL A 19 8.02 5.70 -39.06
C VAL A 19 8.23 5.59 -40.57
N VAL A 20 9.48 5.53 -41.01
CA VAL A 20 9.85 5.49 -42.43
C VAL A 20 10.84 4.36 -42.65
N ASP A 21 10.61 3.56 -43.69
CA ASP A 21 11.61 2.62 -44.20
C ASP A 21 12.62 3.39 -45.05
N CYS A 22 13.85 3.51 -44.54
CA CYS A 22 14.92 4.22 -45.23
C CYS A 22 16.07 3.25 -45.52
N GLU A 23 16.50 3.18 -46.79
CA GLU A 23 17.84 2.69 -47.09
C GLU A 23 18.84 3.74 -46.59
N ALA A 24 19.53 3.45 -45.51
CA ALA A 24 20.43 4.41 -44.89
C ALA A 24 21.57 4.76 -45.86
N GLN A 25 21.48 5.91 -46.52
CA GLN A 25 22.64 6.58 -47.10
C GLN A 25 23.48 7.11 -45.93
N LEU A 26 24.22 6.19 -45.31
CA LEU A 26 25.13 6.49 -44.20
C LEU A 26 26.24 7.40 -44.74
N VAL A 27 26.16 8.69 -44.43
CA VAL A 27 27.36 9.54 -44.41
C VAL A 27 28.17 9.10 -43.19
N VAL A 28 29.02 8.11 -43.39
CA VAL A 28 29.88 7.52 -42.36
C VAL A 28 31.06 8.44 -42.13
N ASP A 29 31.19 9.02 -40.93
CA ASP A 29 32.50 9.34 -40.38
C ASP A 29 32.81 8.26 -39.34
N SER A 30 33.79 7.42 -39.67
CA SER A 30 34.02 6.14 -39.00
C SER A 30 34.91 6.33 -37.77
N ASP A 31 34.34 6.86 -36.69
CA ASP A 31 34.86 6.60 -35.36
C ASP A 31 33.98 5.57 -34.64
N LYS A 32 34.62 4.47 -34.20
CA LYS A 32 33.93 3.30 -33.64
C LYS A 32 33.31 3.56 -32.26
N GLU A 33 33.47 4.75 -31.71
CA GLU A 33 33.05 5.11 -30.35
C GLU A 33 31.77 5.95 -30.27
N HIS A 34 31.27 6.50 -31.39
CA HIS A 34 30.09 7.37 -31.36
C HIS A 34 28.77 6.59 -31.47
N ILE A 35 27.76 7.03 -30.71
CA ILE A 35 26.39 6.46 -30.71
C ILE A 35 25.65 6.80 -32.02
N ILE A 36 26.01 7.93 -32.64
CA ILE A 36 25.48 8.35 -33.93
C ILE A 36 26.30 7.68 -35.03
N THR A 37 25.66 6.85 -35.84
CA THR A 37 26.33 6.08 -36.91
C THR A 37 26.19 6.71 -38.29
N GLY A 38 25.38 7.76 -38.42
CA GLY A 38 25.24 8.53 -39.65
C GLY A 38 24.01 9.42 -39.60
N GLY A 39 23.56 9.87 -40.77
CA GLY A 39 22.32 10.58 -40.92
C GLY A 39 21.78 10.50 -42.34
N PHE A 40 20.50 10.76 -42.51
CA PHE A 40 19.82 10.81 -43.81
C PHE A 40 18.88 12.00 -43.86
N THR A 41 18.50 12.44 -45.06
CA THR A 41 17.52 13.52 -45.22
C THR A 41 16.20 12.92 -45.69
N LEU A 42 15.11 13.26 -45.01
CA LEU A 42 13.78 12.84 -45.42
C LEU A 42 13.35 13.56 -46.71
N PRO A 43 12.61 12.91 -47.63
CA PRO A 43 12.12 13.56 -48.84
C PRO A 43 11.27 14.80 -48.52
N GLY A 44 11.69 15.97 -49.01
CA GLY A 44 10.99 17.24 -48.79
C GLY A 44 11.45 18.02 -47.54
N GLU A 45 12.31 17.44 -46.71
CA GLU A 45 12.95 18.15 -45.61
C GLU A 45 14.39 18.56 -45.97
N GLN A 46 14.87 19.67 -45.39
CA GLN A 46 16.26 20.09 -45.54
C GLN A 46 17.14 19.74 -44.33
N ARG A 47 16.55 19.27 -43.23
CA ARG A 47 17.30 18.92 -42.02
C ARG A 47 17.69 17.45 -42.07
N PRO A 48 18.99 17.12 -41.89
CA PRO A 48 19.40 15.73 -41.75
C PRO A 48 18.90 15.15 -40.42
N VAL A 49 18.41 13.93 -40.47
CA VAL A 49 18.03 13.10 -39.33
C VAL A 49 19.21 12.20 -38.96
N SER A 50 19.65 12.27 -37.71
CA SER A 50 20.72 11.41 -37.20
C SER A 50 20.22 9.99 -36.93
N VAL A 51 21.04 8.99 -37.29
CA VAL A 51 20.80 7.58 -37.00
C VAL A 51 21.57 7.19 -35.75
N ILE A 52 20.85 6.64 -34.77
CA ILE A 52 21.42 6.15 -33.50
C ILE A 52 21.59 4.63 -33.59
N ASP A 53 22.78 4.13 -33.27
CA ASP A 53 23.06 2.70 -33.15
C ASP A 53 22.49 2.16 -31.84
N ALA A 54 21.47 1.32 -31.97
CA ALA A 54 20.77 0.68 -30.86
C ALA A 54 21.70 -0.18 -29.99
N ASP A 55 22.64 -0.91 -30.58
CA ASP A 55 23.58 -1.77 -29.85
C ASP A 55 24.54 -0.92 -29.00
N ARG A 56 25.09 0.15 -29.59
CA ARG A 56 25.98 1.08 -28.87
C ARG A 56 25.24 1.82 -27.77
N LEU A 57 24.02 2.27 -28.05
CA LEU A 57 23.16 2.93 -27.07
C LEU A 57 22.88 2.03 -25.86
N CYS A 58 22.58 0.74 -26.10
CA CYS A 58 22.39 -0.25 -25.04
C CYS A 58 23.67 -0.62 -24.29
N ALA A 59 24.85 -0.37 -24.87
CA ALA A 59 26.15 -0.64 -24.25
C ALA A 59 26.69 0.50 -23.37
N LEU A 60 26.03 1.67 -23.38
CA LEU A 60 26.49 2.83 -22.61
C LEU A 60 26.45 2.59 -21.10
N PRO A 61 27.48 3.06 -20.36
CA PRO A 61 27.48 2.98 -18.91
C PRO A 61 26.35 3.81 -18.32
N GLY A 62 25.61 3.23 -17.37
CA GLY A 62 24.51 3.89 -16.67
C GLY A 62 23.13 3.77 -17.34
N ILE A 63 23.02 3.20 -18.54
CA ILE A 63 21.71 3.00 -19.20
C ILE A 63 21.02 1.74 -18.65
N PRO A 64 19.75 1.84 -18.19
CA PRO A 64 18.98 0.68 -17.77
C PRO A 64 18.46 -0.08 -19.01
N VAL A 65 18.87 -1.33 -19.14
CA VAL A 65 18.48 -2.20 -20.27
C VAL A 65 17.87 -3.48 -19.71
N THR A 66 16.78 -3.94 -20.31
CA THR A 66 16.11 -5.20 -19.95
C THR A 66 16.46 -6.27 -20.96
N GLU A 67 16.78 -7.49 -20.53
CA GLU A 67 16.88 -8.63 -21.45
C GLU A 67 15.48 -9.20 -21.74
N GLN A 68 15.07 -9.14 -23.01
CA GLN A 68 13.85 -9.75 -23.50
C GLN A 68 14.00 -11.27 -23.38
N GLY A 69 12.98 -12.01 -22.95
CA GLY A 69 13.04 -13.48 -22.95
C GLY A 69 13.81 -14.17 -21.80
N GLN A 70 14.33 -13.44 -20.81
CA GLN A 70 14.75 -14.02 -19.52
C GLN A 70 13.90 -13.47 -18.36
N ALA A 71 12.60 -13.76 -18.39
CA ALA A 71 11.86 -13.96 -17.15
C ALA A 71 12.07 -15.43 -16.71
N LYS A 72 13.32 -15.82 -16.49
CA LYS A 72 13.61 -16.94 -15.60
C LYS A 72 14.04 -16.31 -14.28
N PRO A 73 13.33 -16.56 -13.17
CA PRO A 73 13.80 -16.12 -11.88
C PRO A 73 15.12 -16.84 -11.64
N ASP A 74 16.23 -16.10 -11.70
CA ASP A 74 17.48 -16.62 -11.16
C ASP A 74 17.22 -16.89 -9.69
N MET A 75 17.22 -18.18 -9.35
CA MET A 75 17.15 -18.69 -7.99
C MET A 75 18.37 -18.18 -7.22
N ALA A 76 18.22 -17.01 -6.60
CA ALA A 76 19.12 -16.49 -5.59
C ALA A 76 18.31 -15.71 -4.53
N ASP A 77 17.28 -16.34 -3.98
CA ASP A 77 17.32 -16.77 -2.59
C ASP A 77 16.14 -17.69 -2.30
N ASN A 78 16.42 -18.73 -1.52
CA ASN A 78 15.58 -19.89 -1.31
C ASN A 78 14.47 -19.58 -0.31
N ASN A 79 13.58 -18.63 -0.63
CA ASN A 79 12.30 -18.49 0.06
C ASN A 79 11.20 -18.79 -0.95
N THR A 80 11.00 -20.09 -1.18
CA THR A 80 9.71 -20.59 -1.65
C THR A 80 8.70 -20.15 -0.59
N ILE A 81 8.06 -19.02 -0.81
CA ILE A 81 6.93 -18.56 -0.01
C ILE A 81 5.84 -19.60 -0.29
N GLY A 82 5.74 -20.61 0.57
CA GLY A 82 4.53 -21.44 0.62
C GLY A 82 3.33 -20.51 0.76
N SER A 83 2.17 -20.87 0.19
CA SER A 83 0.87 -20.17 0.25
C SER A 83 0.75 -19.12 1.38
N THR A 84 1.34 -17.93 1.18
CA THR A 84 1.32 -16.87 2.17
C THR A 84 0.52 -15.76 1.54
N ILE A 85 -0.64 -15.52 2.12
CA ILE A 85 -1.54 -14.47 1.69
C ILE A 85 -0.84 -13.13 1.96
N HIS A 86 -0.64 -12.35 0.89
CA HIS A 86 -0.12 -11.00 0.98
C HIS A 86 -1.26 -9.99 0.94
N HIS A 87 -1.20 -8.99 1.82
CA HIS A 87 -2.10 -7.84 1.73
C HIS A 87 -1.27 -6.67 1.23
N LEU A 88 -1.57 -6.13 0.05
CA LEU A 88 -0.85 -5.00 -0.52
C LEU A 88 -1.70 -3.74 -0.43
N MET A 89 -1.16 -2.69 0.19
CA MET A 89 -1.72 -1.35 0.13
C MET A 89 -1.25 -0.66 -1.16
N LEU A 90 -2.20 -0.36 -2.04
CA LEU A 90 -2.01 0.31 -3.33
C LEU A 90 -2.22 1.82 -3.18
N MET A 91 -1.30 2.61 -3.73
CA MET A 91 -1.32 4.06 -3.57
C MET A 91 -0.67 4.79 -4.74
N SER A 92 -0.84 6.11 -4.78
CA SER A 92 -0.10 7.04 -5.63
C SER A 92 0.57 8.12 -4.79
N SER A 93 1.81 8.43 -5.13
CA SER A 93 2.56 9.57 -4.60
C SER A 93 3.28 10.25 -5.75
N GLY A 94 3.07 11.56 -5.96
CA GLY A 94 3.59 12.28 -7.12
C GLY A 94 3.13 11.70 -8.46
N GLY A 95 1.94 11.09 -8.54
CA GLY A 95 1.50 10.33 -9.71
C GLY A 95 2.19 8.98 -9.95
N VAL A 96 3.14 8.57 -9.09
CA VAL A 96 3.81 7.26 -9.16
C VAL A 96 2.95 6.21 -8.47
N PRO A 97 2.50 5.15 -9.16
CA PRO A 97 1.78 4.04 -8.55
C PRO A 97 2.73 3.16 -7.73
N LEU A 98 2.44 3.03 -6.43
CA LEU A 98 3.25 2.29 -5.47
C LEU A 98 2.39 1.25 -4.74
N ALA A 99 3.02 0.15 -4.34
CA ALA A 99 2.43 -0.84 -3.46
C ALA A 99 3.39 -1.13 -2.29
N ILE A 100 2.84 -1.41 -1.12
CA ILE A 100 3.60 -1.90 0.05
C ILE A 100 2.80 -2.98 0.75
N ASP A 101 3.48 -3.90 1.44
CA ASP A 101 2.81 -4.84 2.33
C ASP A 101 2.04 -4.07 3.42
N ALA A 102 0.73 -4.28 3.49
CA ALA A 102 -0.16 -3.61 4.42
C ALA A 102 0.09 -4.02 5.88
N THR A 103 0.74 -5.16 6.14
CA THR A 103 1.08 -5.62 7.49
C THR A 103 2.07 -4.71 8.20
N VAL A 104 2.84 -3.90 7.45
CA VAL A 104 3.79 -2.94 8.02
C VAL A 104 3.15 -1.59 8.31
N VAL A 105 1.94 -1.36 7.78
CA VAL A 105 1.18 -0.13 7.94
C VAL A 105 0.41 -0.21 9.25
N HIS A 106 0.78 0.65 10.19
CA HIS A 106 0.08 0.79 11.46
C HIS A 106 -1.31 1.41 11.26
N THR A 107 -1.43 2.51 10.50
CA THR A 107 -2.72 3.19 10.28
C THR A 107 -2.66 4.11 9.07
N ILE A 108 -3.83 4.60 8.63
CA ILE A 108 -4.00 5.58 7.56
C ILE A 108 -4.68 6.83 8.13
N ILE A 109 -4.11 7.99 7.84
CA ILE A 109 -4.58 9.32 8.23
C ILE A 109 -5.09 10.04 6.97
N LEU A 110 -6.39 10.33 6.93
CA LEU A 110 -7.02 11.17 5.91
C LEU A 110 -6.78 12.65 6.23
N ASN A 111 -6.61 13.47 5.19
CA ASN A 111 -6.41 14.91 5.25
C ASN A 111 -5.41 15.33 6.36
N PRO A 112 -4.15 14.84 6.31
CA PRO A 112 -3.19 15.07 7.37
C PRO A 112 -2.86 16.57 7.49
N VAL A 113 -2.95 17.10 8.71
CA VAL A 113 -2.49 18.46 9.01
C VAL A 113 -1.02 18.38 9.43
N ILE A 114 -0.13 18.89 8.57
CA ILE A 114 1.32 18.86 8.79
C ILE A 114 1.75 20.14 9.51
N GLU A 115 2.16 20.00 10.77
CA GLU A 115 2.76 21.07 11.56
C GLU A 115 4.22 21.27 11.14
N SER A 116 4.65 22.53 11.04
CA SER A 116 6.04 22.86 10.77
C SER A 116 6.94 22.35 11.91
N SER A 117 8.05 21.72 11.54
CA SER A 117 9.08 21.26 12.46
C SER A 117 10.40 21.98 12.18
N PRO A 118 11.27 22.18 13.19
CA PRO A 118 12.66 22.62 12.97
C PRO A 118 13.46 21.64 12.09
N ILE A 119 13.00 20.39 11.99
CA ILE A 119 13.63 19.31 11.23
C ILE A 119 13.04 19.28 9.80
N LYS A 120 13.11 20.42 9.09
CA LYS A 120 12.80 20.46 7.65
C LYS A 120 14.10 20.27 6.87
N SER A 121 14.51 19.01 6.69
CA SER A 121 15.64 18.67 5.82
C SER A 121 15.28 17.52 4.90
N GLY A 122 15.73 17.62 3.64
CA GLY A 122 15.50 16.62 2.61
C GLY A 122 14.03 16.29 2.43
N PHE A 123 13.68 15.04 2.73
CA PHE A 123 12.33 14.48 2.57
C PHE A 123 11.46 14.55 3.84
N CYS A 124 11.95 15.15 4.95
CA CYS A 124 11.13 15.40 6.14
C CYS A 124 10.27 16.66 5.97
N LEU A 125 8.95 16.51 6.04
CA LEU A 125 7.97 17.56 5.78
C LEU A 125 7.56 18.31 7.05
N GLY A 126 7.58 17.63 8.19
CA GLY A 126 7.13 18.18 9.46
C GLY A 126 6.69 17.12 10.46
N ILE A 127 5.64 17.42 11.21
CA ILE A 127 5.05 16.52 12.21
C ILE A 127 3.53 16.45 12.00
N ILE A 128 2.94 15.28 12.17
CA ILE A 128 1.49 15.08 12.29
C ILE A 128 1.18 14.68 13.73
N ARG A 129 0.05 15.15 14.27
CA ARG A 129 -0.50 14.62 15.52
C ARG A 129 -1.42 13.45 15.22
N TYR A 130 -1.09 12.29 15.77
CA TYR A 130 -1.94 11.12 15.73
C TYR A 130 -2.15 10.65 17.17
N GLN A 131 -3.40 10.68 17.63
CA GLN A 131 -3.73 10.52 19.04
C GLN A 131 -2.93 11.55 19.89
N ASN A 132 -2.26 11.11 20.96
CA ASN A 132 -1.40 11.97 21.79
C ASN A 132 0.07 11.93 21.36
N LEU A 133 0.37 11.36 20.18
CA LEU A 133 1.73 11.21 19.67
C LEU A 133 2.03 12.27 18.60
N ARG A 134 3.28 12.74 18.62
CA ARG A 134 3.87 13.57 17.56
C ARG A 134 4.67 12.65 16.65
N ILE A 135 4.21 12.48 15.42
CA ILE A 135 4.82 11.56 14.46
C ILE A 135 5.51 12.39 13.37
N PRO A 136 6.81 12.18 13.10
CA PRO A 136 7.49 12.84 12.00
C PRO A 136 6.88 12.36 10.69
N VAL A 137 6.68 13.28 9.76
CA VAL A 137 6.10 12.97 8.46
C VAL A 137 7.07 13.28 7.34
N LEU A 138 7.18 12.34 6.40
CA LEU A 138 8.11 12.41 5.27
C LEU A 138 7.38 12.26 3.93
N SER A 139 7.99 12.84 2.90
CA SER A 139 7.67 12.53 1.50
C SER A 139 8.07 11.09 1.20
N LEU A 140 7.10 10.27 0.77
CA LEU A 140 7.35 8.88 0.40
C LEU A 140 8.36 8.79 -0.75
N LEU A 141 8.15 9.54 -1.83
CA LEU A 141 9.06 9.53 -2.98
C LEU A 141 10.48 9.92 -2.60
N GLY A 142 10.62 10.98 -1.78
CA GLY A 142 11.93 11.40 -1.28
C GLY A 142 12.60 10.34 -0.41
N ALA A 143 11.83 9.64 0.44
CA ALA A 143 12.35 8.52 1.22
C ALA A 143 12.77 7.33 0.33
N LEU A 144 12.06 7.08 -0.78
CA LEU A 144 12.40 6.04 -1.75
C LEU A 144 13.55 6.42 -2.70
N GLY A 145 14.02 7.68 -2.68
CA GLY A 145 15.05 8.19 -3.58
C GLY A 145 14.54 8.53 -4.99
N ILE A 146 13.23 8.76 -5.13
CA ILE A 146 12.60 9.23 -6.36
C ILE A 146 12.54 10.77 -6.34
N ASP A 147 13.28 11.39 -7.25
CA ASP A 147 13.36 12.84 -7.39
C ASP A 147 12.21 13.38 -8.25
N GLN A 148 10.99 13.35 -7.69
CA GLN A 148 9.80 13.89 -8.34
C GLN A 148 9.03 14.80 -7.37
N PRO A 149 8.56 15.98 -7.80
CA PRO A 149 7.73 16.82 -6.97
C PRO A 149 6.42 16.08 -6.64
N GLY A 150 6.16 15.87 -5.35
CA GLY A 150 4.89 15.31 -4.91
C GLY A 150 3.76 16.33 -5.07
N ALA A 151 2.54 15.88 -5.36
CA ALA A 151 1.38 16.75 -5.22
C ALA A 151 1.01 16.95 -3.73
N PRO A 152 0.12 17.90 -3.41
CA PRO A 152 -0.31 18.14 -2.04
C PRO A 152 -0.84 16.85 -1.41
N PRO A 153 -0.35 16.47 -0.22
CA PRO A 153 -0.72 15.19 0.36
C PRO A 153 -2.16 15.24 0.86
N ARG A 154 -2.97 14.25 0.46
CA ARG A 154 -4.35 14.11 0.96
C ARG A 154 -4.45 13.01 2.00
N GLN A 155 -3.48 12.12 2.06
CA GLN A 155 -3.45 11.02 3.00
C GLN A 155 -2.00 10.79 3.47
N ALA A 156 -1.87 10.16 4.62
CA ALA A 156 -0.61 9.62 5.09
C ALA A 156 -0.83 8.23 5.64
N PHE A 157 0.14 7.34 5.51
CA PHE A 157 0.15 6.09 6.27
C PHE A 157 1.28 6.13 7.29
N VAL A 158 1.06 5.47 8.42
CA VAL A 158 2.03 5.38 9.51
C VAL A 158 2.62 3.99 9.52
N ILE A 159 3.95 3.89 9.66
CA ILE A 159 4.65 2.64 9.96
C ILE A 159 5.11 2.69 11.41
N ARG A 160 4.96 1.55 12.10
CA ARG A 160 5.53 1.34 13.43
C ARG A 160 6.93 0.74 13.32
N TYR A 161 7.88 1.37 13.96
CA TYR A 161 9.20 0.84 14.32
C TYR A 161 9.15 0.34 15.77
N ASP A 162 10.18 -0.36 16.24
CA ASP A 162 10.21 -1.04 17.55
C ASP A 162 9.56 -0.24 18.69
N ASP A 163 9.91 1.04 18.82
CA ASP A 163 9.36 1.94 19.84
C ASP A 163 8.93 3.31 19.29
N CYS A 164 8.94 3.50 17.97
CA CYS A 164 8.61 4.78 17.36
C CYS A 164 7.73 4.66 16.11
N TYR A 165 7.26 5.80 15.61
CA TYR A 165 6.36 5.87 14.46
C TYR A 165 6.89 6.83 13.42
N LEU A 166 6.61 6.53 12.16
CA LEU A 166 6.96 7.38 11.03
C LEU A 166 5.79 7.44 10.06
N ALA A 167 5.43 8.66 9.64
CA ALA A 167 4.36 8.85 8.66
C ALA A 167 4.94 9.15 7.27
N PHE A 168 4.31 8.59 6.25
CA PHE A 168 4.64 8.85 4.85
C PHE A 168 3.44 9.46 4.14
N THR A 169 3.63 10.59 3.48
CA THR A 169 2.58 11.25 2.74
C THR A 169 2.36 10.65 1.38
N VAL A 170 1.09 10.56 0.99
CA VAL A 170 0.64 10.11 -0.32
C VAL A 170 -0.52 10.95 -0.82
N GLU A 171 -0.73 10.94 -2.14
CA GLU A 171 -1.84 11.64 -2.76
C GLU A 171 -3.12 10.87 -2.54
N ASN A 172 -3.10 9.57 -2.84
CA ASN A 172 -4.24 8.69 -2.70
C ASN A 172 -3.76 7.28 -2.35
N ILE A 173 -4.40 6.66 -1.38
CA ILE A 173 -4.42 5.23 -1.14
C ILE A 173 -5.67 4.74 -1.84
N PHE A 174 -5.45 3.97 -2.89
CA PHE A 174 -6.51 3.41 -3.70
C PHE A 174 -7.18 2.27 -2.97
N ASP A 175 -6.36 1.41 -2.36
CA ASP A 175 -6.85 0.17 -1.79
C ASP A 175 -5.89 -0.59 -0.87
N VAL A 176 -6.42 -1.59 -0.17
CA VAL A 176 -5.68 -2.74 0.35
C VAL A 176 -6.26 -4.01 -0.27
N VAL A 177 -5.46 -4.72 -1.09
CA VAL A 177 -5.88 -5.95 -1.78
C VAL A 177 -5.20 -7.20 -1.22
N LYS A 178 -5.94 -8.30 -1.25
CA LYS A 178 -5.47 -9.64 -0.89
C LYS A 178 -4.95 -10.38 -2.12
N LEU A 179 -3.73 -10.90 -2.06
CA LEU A 179 -3.09 -11.73 -3.09
C LEU A 179 -2.68 -13.07 -2.48
N GLU A 180 -3.08 -14.18 -3.11
CA GLU A 180 -2.71 -15.53 -2.64
C GLU A 180 -1.30 -15.92 -3.06
N GLN A 181 -0.92 -15.58 -4.28
CA GLN A 181 0.40 -15.74 -4.85
C GLN A 181 0.64 -14.61 -5.84
N PHE A 182 1.78 -13.94 -5.74
CA PHE A 182 2.18 -12.99 -6.76
C PHE A 182 3.71 -12.99 -6.89
N HIS A 183 4.20 -12.81 -8.12
CA HIS A 183 5.62 -12.73 -8.42
C HIS A 183 5.93 -11.35 -9.00
N PRO A 184 6.52 -10.45 -8.20
CA PRO A 184 6.94 -9.15 -8.71
C PRO A 184 7.91 -9.34 -9.88
N MET A 185 7.66 -8.63 -10.99
CA MET A 185 8.61 -8.57 -12.09
C MET A 185 9.88 -7.85 -11.63
N PRO A 186 11.07 -8.38 -11.91
CA PRO A 186 12.31 -7.76 -11.45
C PRO A 186 12.51 -6.41 -12.12
N LEU A 187 13.06 -5.47 -11.34
CA LEU A 187 13.45 -4.17 -11.88
C LEU A 187 14.78 -4.29 -12.65
N PRO A 188 14.90 -3.68 -13.83
CA PRO A 188 16.18 -3.62 -14.53
C PRO A 188 17.25 -2.96 -13.65
N ALA A 189 18.48 -3.45 -13.74
CA ALA A 189 19.59 -2.86 -13.00
C ALA A 189 19.69 -1.36 -13.30
N ARG A 190 19.99 -0.56 -12.26
CA ARG A 190 20.15 0.90 -12.35
C ARG A 190 18.88 1.69 -12.70
N SER A 191 17.70 1.09 -12.62
CA SER A 191 16.42 1.82 -12.79
C SER A 191 16.21 2.92 -11.75
N PHE A 192 16.75 2.72 -10.54
CA PHE A 192 16.64 3.66 -9.42
C PHE A 192 17.99 3.86 -8.75
N LYS A 193 18.22 5.06 -8.19
CA LYS A 193 19.39 5.37 -7.34
C LYS A 193 19.46 4.42 -6.15
N GLU A 194 18.32 4.20 -5.50
CA GLU A 194 18.16 3.35 -4.33
C GLU A 194 17.36 2.08 -4.68
N ALA A 195 17.88 1.28 -5.62
CA ALA A 195 17.17 0.10 -6.14
C ALA A 195 16.76 -0.90 -5.04
N ALA A 196 17.50 -0.96 -3.93
CA ALA A 196 17.16 -1.81 -2.79
C ALA A 196 15.79 -1.47 -2.17
N ASN A 197 15.30 -0.22 -2.29
CA ASN A 197 13.99 0.19 -1.77
C ASN A 197 12.81 -0.48 -2.49
N PHE A 198 13.06 -1.26 -3.55
CA PHE A 198 12.03 -1.90 -4.35
C PHE A 198 12.28 -3.40 -4.48
N ILE A 199 11.20 -4.18 -4.38
CA ILE A 199 11.22 -5.63 -4.64
C ILE A 199 11.06 -5.87 -6.14
N GLY A 200 10.21 -5.09 -6.81
CA GLY A 200 9.88 -5.29 -8.21
C GLY A 200 8.66 -4.49 -8.65
N VAL A 201 8.03 -4.94 -9.73
CA VAL A 201 6.80 -4.37 -10.29
C VAL A 201 5.68 -5.39 -10.22
N VAL A 202 4.54 -5.00 -9.68
CA VAL A 202 3.31 -5.81 -9.69
C VAL A 202 2.45 -5.36 -10.87
N SER A 203 2.05 -6.29 -11.74
CA SER A 203 1.11 -5.96 -12.80
C SER A 203 -0.29 -5.87 -12.23
N VAL A 204 -1.08 -4.94 -12.77
CA VAL A 204 -2.52 -4.88 -12.53
C VAL A 204 -3.22 -6.20 -12.86
N ARG A 205 -2.69 -6.96 -13.83
CA ARG A 205 -3.24 -8.27 -14.21
C ARG A 205 -3.09 -9.33 -13.11
N ASP A 206 -2.13 -9.16 -12.22
CA ASP A 206 -1.89 -10.05 -11.08
C ASP A 206 -2.74 -9.62 -9.87
N LEU A 207 -3.37 -8.46 -9.93
CA LEU A 207 -4.31 -7.99 -8.93
C LEU A 207 -5.71 -8.57 -9.22
N PRO A 208 -6.57 -8.73 -8.20
CA PRO A 208 -7.96 -9.14 -8.41
C PRO A 208 -8.63 -8.29 -9.50
N VAL A 209 -9.44 -8.90 -10.36
CA VAL A 209 -10.04 -8.27 -11.55
C VAL A 209 -10.73 -6.93 -11.22
N ASP A 210 -11.25 -6.82 -10.00
CA ASP A 210 -11.97 -5.66 -9.48
C ASP A 210 -11.05 -4.70 -8.70
N THR A 211 -9.77 -4.52 -9.10
CA THR A 211 -8.79 -3.71 -8.34
C THR A 211 -8.62 -2.27 -8.84
N LEU A 212 -9.06 -1.94 -10.07
CA LEU A 212 -8.84 -0.61 -10.63
C LEU A 212 -10.03 -0.06 -11.41
N GLY A 213 -10.53 1.09 -10.95
CA GLY A 213 -11.61 1.86 -11.58
C GLY A 213 -11.34 3.36 -11.47
N ILE A 214 -10.11 3.80 -11.73
CA ILE A 214 -9.72 5.22 -11.68
C ILE A 214 -8.99 5.59 -12.96
N ASN A 215 -9.68 6.38 -13.80
CA ASN A 215 -9.18 7.25 -14.87
C ASN A 215 -8.02 6.75 -15.73
N GLY A 216 -8.38 6.13 -16.87
CA GLY A 216 -7.66 6.20 -18.14
C GLY A 216 -6.34 5.45 -18.24
N ASP A 217 -6.39 4.21 -18.73
CA ASP A 217 -5.44 3.52 -19.64
C ASP A 217 -3.92 3.51 -19.32
N SER A 218 -3.45 4.13 -18.24
CA SER A 218 -2.04 4.51 -18.06
C SER A 218 -1.37 3.95 -16.81
N GLN A 219 -2.12 3.44 -15.83
CA GLN A 219 -1.55 2.78 -14.64
C GLN A 219 -1.70 1.26 -14.75
N GLN A 220 -0.82 0.62 -15.52
CA GLN A 220 -0.82 -0.84 -15.74
C GLN A 220 0.01 -1.61 -14.69
N HIS A 221 0.72 -0.89 -13.82
CA HIS A 221 1.74 -1.46 -12.93
C HIS A 221 1.90 -0.65 -11.64
N PHE A 222 2.30 -1.32 -10.55
CA PHE A 222 2.68 -0.73 -9.28
C PHE A 222 4.12 -1.09 -8.93
N LEU A 223 4.93 -0.13 -8.47
CA LEU A 223 6.24 -0.42 -7.89
C LEU A 223 6.06 -0.96 -6.47
N LEU A 224 6.53 -2.18 -6.22
CA LEU A 224 6.48 -2.79 -4.91
C LEU A 224 7.65 -2.33 -4.05
N ILE A 225 7.34 -1.66 -2.96
CA ILE A 225 8.30 -1.18 -1.96
C ILE A 225 8.81 -2.34 -1.12
N ALA A 226 10.13 -2.40 -0.91
CA ALA A 226 10.76 -3.29 0.04
C ALA A 226 10.58 -2.75 1.46
N ASP A 227 9.56 -3.23 2.17
CA ASP A 227 9.23 -2.79 3.53
C ASP A 227 10.39 -3.00 4.52
N THR A 228 11.17 -4.07 4.34
CA THR A 228 12.35 -4.37 5.15
C THR A 228 13.41 -3.28 5.05
N GLN A 229 13.65 -2.73 3.85
CA GLN A 229 14.60 -1.64 3.66
C GLN A 229 14.08 -0.34 4.27
N LEU A 230 12.78 -0.08 4.15
CA LEU A 230 12.16 1.10 4.76
C LEU A 230 12.28 1.05 6.29
N ARG A 231 12.04 -0.11 6.92
CA ARG A 231 12.16 -0.29 8.38
C ARG A 231 13.61 -0.32 8.89
N ASN A 232 14.53 -0.88 8.12
CA ASN A 232 15.91 -1.08 8.57
C ASN A 232 16.83 0.10 8.24
N ARG A 233 16.39 1.07 7.44
CA ARG A 233 17.19 2.23 7.06
C ARG A 233 17.42 3.15 8.26
N GLN A 234 18.67 3.23 8.71
CA GLN A 234 19.07 3.97 9.90
C GLN A 234 18.58 5.43 9.90
N THR A 235 18.72 6.15 8.78
CA THR A 235 18.26 7.54 8.68
C THR A 235 16.76 7.72 8.99
N LEU A 236 15.92 6.76 8.58
CA LEU A 236 14.47 6.82 8.84
C LEU A 236 14.17 6.53 10.32
N ARG A 237 14.91 5.58 10.92
CA ARG A 237 14.84 5.30 12.36
C ARG A 237 15.26 6.52 13.17
N ASP A 238 16.38 7.14 12.82
CA ASP A 238 16.89 8.32 13.52
C ASP A 238 15.86 9.45 13.50
N ILE A 239 15.22 9.70 12.36
CA ILE A 239 14.14 10.69 12.24
C ILE A 239 12.93 10.31 13.10
N ALA A 240 12.51 9.04 13.07
CA ALA A 240 11.40 8.53 13.88
C ALA A 240 11.63 8.73 15.39
N HIS A 241 12.87 8.66 15.86
CA HIS A 241 13.22 8.87 17.26
C HIS A 241 13.22 10.34 17.71
N ILE A 242 13.30 11.32 16.79
CA ILE A 242 13.44 12.74 17.21
C ILE A 242 12.20 13.25 17.96
N THR A 243 11.04 12.67 17.72
CA THR A 243 9.79 13.05 18.40
C THR A 243 9.43 12.12 19.55
N MET A 244 10.27 11.12 19.85
CA MET A 244 10.08 10.31 21.04
C MET A 244 10.30 11.16 22.30
N PRO A 245 9.42 11.05 23.31
CA PRO A 245 9.71 11.65 24.59
C PRO A 245 10.99 11.02 25.14
N ASP A 246 11.86 11.86 25.71
CA ASP A 246 13.16 11.46 26.23
C ASP A 246 12.97 10.35 27.28
N LYS A 247 13.36 9.12 26.96
CA LYS A 247 13.26 7.94 27.84
C LYS A 247 14.23 8.01 29.05
N ALA A 248 14.86 9.15 29.30
CA ALA A 248 15.73 9.38 30.45
C ALA A 248 14.99 9.40 31.81
N ALA A 249 13.65 9.34 31.84
CA ALA A 249 12.85 9.37 33.07
C ALA A 249 12.20 8.03 33.48
N GLN A 250 12.28 6.97 32.67
CA GLN A 250 11.72 5.65 33.02
C GLN A 250 12.62 4.52 32.51
N ALA A 251 13.84 4.48 33.05
CA ALA A 251 14.66 3.28 33.04
C ALA A 251 14.60 2.66 34.44
N ASP A 252 13.53 1.92 34.71
CA ASP A 252 13.62 0.78 35.62
C ASP A 252 12.49 -0.20 35.37
N THR A 253 12.86 -1.48 35.31
CA THR A 253 12.03 -2.68 35.16
C THR A 253 11.41 -2.91 33.76
N LEU A 254 11.98 -3.87 33.02
CA LEU A 254 11.31 -5.11 32.63
C LEU A 254 12.28 -5.97 31.80
N GLN A 255 12.87 -6.97 32.46
CA GLN A 255 13.59 -8.05 31.81
C GLN A 255 12.63 -8.87 30.95
N ALA A 256 13.07 -9.13 29.72
CA ALA A 256 12.37 -9.94 28.73
C ALA A 256 12.27 -11.40 29.21
N ALA A 257 11.03 -11.87 29.40
CA ALA A 257 10.74 -13.30 29.45
C ALA A 257 10.54 -13.79 28.02
N ASP A 258 11.62 -14.25 27.42
CA ASP A 258 11.62 -14.89 26.10
C ASP A 258 11.22 -16.36 26.27
N GLY A 259 9.93 -16.63 26.06
CA GLY A 259 9.34 -17.96 26.09
C GLY A 259 8.92 -18.39 24.68
N SER A 260 9.85 -19.06 24.00
CA SER A 260 9.63 -19.75 22.72
C SER A 260 8.58 -20.84 22.85
N GLY A 261 7.38 -20.56 22.36
CA GLY A 261 6.38 -21.57 22.03
C GLY A 261 5.71 -21.08 20.74
N GLY A 262 5.67 -21.93 19.72
CA GLY A 262 5.07 -21.60 18.42
C GLY A 262 3.65 -21.10 18.61
N LYS A 263 3.49 -19.78 18.61
CA LYS A 263 2.23 -19.08 18.89
C LYS A 263 1.69 -18.58 17.58
N GLN A 264 0.55 -19.12 17.16
CA GLN A 264 -0.21 -18.60 16.02
C GLN A 264 -0.50 -17.12 16.26
N THR A 265 0.15 -16.26 15.48
CA THR A 265 -0.12 -14.83 15.43
C THR A 265 -1.24 -14.58 14.44
N LEU A 266 -2.27 -13.84 14.86
CA LEU A 266 -3.42 -13.47 14.03
C LEU A 266 -3.29 -12.01 13.63
N HIS A 267 -3.38 -11.71 12.34
CA HIS A 267 -3.41 -10.34 11.85
C HIS A 267 -4.81 -9.75 12.05
N VAL A 268 -4.90 -8.62 12.77
CA VAL A 268 -6.17 -7.98 13.12
C VAL A 268 -6.17 -6.48 12.83
N LEU A 269 -7.35 -5.99 12.42
CA LEU A 269 -7.71 -4.58 12.30
C LEU A 269 -8.42 -4.17 13.59
N THR A 270 -7.92 -3.13 14.25
CA THR A 270 -8.58 -2.51 15.40
C THR A 270 -9.42 -1.34 14.93
N VAL A 271 -10.71 -1.37 15.22
CA VAL A 271 -11.67 -0.29 14.91
C VAL A 271 -12.31 0.23 16.19
N ASP A 272 -12.62 1.52 16.22
CA ASP A 272 -13.41 2.14 17.29
C ASP A 272 -14.83 2.35 16.77
N VAL A 273 -15.78 1.66 17.39
CA VAL A 273 -17.22 1.77 17.16
C VAL A 273 -17.91 2.03 18.49
N ASN A 274 -17.46 3.09 19.17
CA ASN A 274 -17.86 3.42 20.55
C ASN A 274 -17.33 2.39 21.56
N GLY A 275 -16.09 1.95 21.31
CA GLY A 275 -15.45 0.80 21.92
C GLY A 275 -14.54 0.11 20.90
N GLU A 276 -13.39 -0.35 21.37
CA GLU A 276 -12.41 -0.98 20.47
C GLU A 276 -12.71 -2.45 20.23
N ILE A 277 -12.74 -2.81 18.95
CA ILE A 277 -13.03 -4.16 18.48
C ILE A 277 -11.94 -4.55 17.47
N ALA A 278 -11.51 -5.80 17.55
CA ALA A 278 -10.61 -6.38 16.58
C ALA A 278 -11.41 -7.16 15.53
N CYS A 279 -11.04 -7.03 14.26
CA CYS A 279 -11.55 -7.83 13.15
C CYS A 279 -10.38 -8.51 12.47
N ARG A 280 -10.55 -9.71 11.92
CA ARG A 280 -9.42 -10.36 11.22
C ARG A 280 -9.16 -9.67 9.88
N VAL A 281 -7.88 -9.42 9.58
CA VAL A 281 -7.48 -8.80 8.29
C VAL A 281 -7.84 -9.70 7.11
N ASP A 282 -7.71 -11.02 7.26
CA ASP A 282 -7.92 -12.00 6.19
C ASP A 282 -9.37 -12.15 5.72
N GLN A 283 -10.33 -11.67 6.52
CA GLN A 283 -11.75 -11.55 6.19
C GLN A 283 -12.05 -10.29 5.37
N VAL A 284 -11.16 -9.30 5.41
CA VAL A 284 -11.35 -8.03 4.71
C VAL A 284 -10.78 -8.19 3.32
N LEU A 285 -11.68 -8.20 2.33
CA LEU A 285 -11.33 -8.22 0.92
C LEU A 285 -10.71 -6.89 0.51
N GLN A 286 -11.26 -5.79 1.03
CA GLN A 286 -10.91 -4.44 0.62
C GLN A 286 -11.04 -3.43 1.77
N ILE A 287 -10.14 -2.45 1.88
CA ILE A 287 -10.30 -1.29 2.77
C ILE A 287 -10.41 -0.02 1.93
N LEU A 288 -11.61 0.56 1.93
CA LEU A 288 -11.89 1.79 1.21
C LEU A 288 -11.84 3.00 2.14
N PRO A 289 -11.17 4.11 1.76
CA PRO A 289 -11.27 5.34 2.53
C PRO A 289 -12.72 5.85 2.53
N TRP A 290 -13.20 6.29 3.69
CA TRP A 290 -14.53 6.87 3.82
C TRP A 290 -14.55 8.32 3.33
N SER A 291 -15.63 8.72 2.65
CA SER A 291 -15.93 10.12 2.35
C SER A 291 -17.44 10.34 2.23
N GLU A 292 -17.91 11.51 2.67
CA GLU A 292 -19.34 11.87 2.69
C GLU A 292 -19.99 11.77 1.30
N GLY A 293 -19.24 11.98 0.22
CA GLY A 293 -19.74 11.90 -1.15
C GLY A 293 -19.75 10.49 -1.77
N LYS A 294 -19.22 9.47 -1.09
CA LYS A 294 -19.07 8.11 -1.65
C LYS A 294 -20.19 7.15 -1.24
N LEU A 295 -20.97 7.50 -0.21
CA LEU A 295 -22.14 6.75 0.25
C LEU A 295 -23.40 7.31 -0.39
N LEU A 296 -24.02 6.53 -1.26
CA LEU A 296 -25.38 6.77 -1.73
C LEU A 296 -26.34 6.29 -0.64
N THR A 297 -26.84 7.21 0.17
CA THR A 297 -27.74 6.88 1.29
C THR A 297 -29.11 6.46 0.77
N CYS A 298 -29.64 5.37 1.30
CA CYS A 298 -31.01 4.93 1.05
C CYS A 298 -31.87 5.28 2.27
N SER A 299 -33.03 5.91 2.08
CA SER A 299 -33.92 6.26 3.18
C SER A 299 -34.62 5.01 3.74
N GLY A 300 -34.20 4.59 4.95
CA GLY A 300 -34.83 3.55 5.75
C GLY A 300 -33.98 2.28 5.94
N GLY A 301 -33.71 1.89 7.19
CA GLY A 301 -33.05 0.64 7.58
C GLY A 301 -31.77 0.79 8.42
N LYS A 302 -31.16 -0.34 8.81
CA LYS A 302 -29.80 -0.41 9.42
C LYS A 302 -28.68 -0.17 8.40
N GLN A 303 -29.05 -0.06 7.12
CA GLN A 303 -28.15 0.15 5.99
C GLN A 303 -27.72 1.62 5.93
N ALA A 304 -26.41 1.85 5.80
CA ALA A 304 -25.86 3.19 5.65
C ALA A 304 -25.99 3.69 4.21
N GLY A 305 -26.00 2.78 3.22
CA GLY A 305 -26.22 3.10 1.83
C GLY A 305 -25.59 2.11 0.86
N LEU A 306 -25.22 2.60 -0.32
CA LEU A 306 -24.44 1.92 -1.34
C LEU A 306 -23.14 2.67 -1.57
N VAL A 307 -22.03 1.93 -1.64
CA VAL A 307 -20.74 2.46 -2.06
C VAL A 307 -20.45 1.87 -3.42
N VAL A 308 -20.24 2.74 -4.41
CA VAL A 308 -19.74 2.28 -5.70
C VAL A 308 -18.23 2.19 -5.60
N SER A 309 -17.73 0.97 -5.73
CA SER A 309 -16.31 0.69 -5.84
C SER A 309 -16.12 -0.07 -7.14
N ARG A 310 -15.41 0.53 -8.10
CA ARG A 310 -14.87 -0.18 -9.27
C ARG A 310 -15.95 -0.95 -10.06
N GLU A 311 -16.96 -0.20 -10.50
CA GLU A 311 -18.13 -0.68 -11.25
C GLU A 311 -19.05 -1.65 -10.50
N GLN A 312 -18.71 -2.02 -9.26
CA GLN A 312 -19.57 -2.81 -8.39
C GLN A 312 -20.26 -1.94 -7.33
N ALA A 313 -21.57 -2.08 -7.23
CA ALA A 313 -22.36 -1.47 -6.16
C ALA A 313 -22.29 -2.35 -4.91
N ILE A 314 -21.63 -1.88 -3.86
CA ILE A 314 -21.43 -2.62 -2.61
C ILE A 314 -22.44 -2.11 -1.56
N PRO A 315 -23.39 -2.96 -1.09
CA PRO A 315 -24.27 -2.60 0.01
C PRO A 315 -23.43 -2.35 1.27
N THR A 316 -23.58 -1.16 1.86
CA THR A 316 -22.76 -0.73 2.98
C THR A 316 -23.60 -0.46 4.22
N PHE A 317 -23.19 -1.06 5.34
CA PHE A 317 -23.85 -0.96 6.64
C PHE A 317 -22.98 -0.22 7.64
N CYS A 318 -23.60 0.58 8.51
CA CYS A 318 -22.89 1.24 9.59
C CYS A 318 -22.58 0.22 10.69
N LEU A 319 -21.30 -0.10 10.92
CA LEU A 319 -20.93 -1.14 11.88
C LEU A 319 -21.48 -0.85 13.28
N SER A 320 -21.45 0.41 13.73
CA SER A 320 -22.07 0.82 15.00
C SER A 320 -23.57 0.50 15.04
N SER A 321 -24.29 0.76 13.95
CA SER A 321 -25.73 0.49 13.86
C SER A 321 -26.04 -1.01 13.80
N VAL A 322 -25.17 -1.80 13.16
CA VAL A 322 -25.29 -3.26 13.10
C VAL A 322 -25.08 -3.87 14.47
N LEU A 323 -24.04 -3.45 15.19
CA LEU A 323 -23.80 -3.85 16.59
C LEU A 323 -24.85 -3.26 17.56
N GLY A 324 -25.62 -2.27 17.10
CA GLY A 324 -26.64 -1.57 17.87
C GLY A 324 -26.04 -0.79 19.04
N VAL A 325 -24.88 -0.20 18.82
CA VAL A 325 -24.19 0.75 19.70
C VAL A 325 -24.38 2.17 19.16
N ALA A 326 -24.27 3.17 20.05
CA ALA A 326 -24.36 4.57 19.65
C ALA A 326 -23.29 4.90 18.60
N GLN A 327 -23.64 5.70 17.59
CA GLN A 327 -22.70 6.08 16.54
C GLN A 327 -21.65 7.05 17.10
N SER A 328 -20.38 6.74 16.84
CA SER A 328 -19.26 7.65 17.15
C SER A 328 -19.09 8.69 16.05
N PRO A 329 -18.55 9.88 16.38
CA PRO A 329 -18.20 10.87 15.35
C PRO A 329 -17.17 10.28 14.39
N VAL A 330 -17.37 10.53 13.10
CA VAL A 330 -16.47 10.08 12.04
C VAL A 330 -15.11 10.78 12.19
N SER A 331 -14.03 10.00 12.23
CA SER A 331 -12.67 10.51 12.35
C SER A 331 -12.02 10.68 10.98
N ASN A 332 -10.81 11.24 10.99
CA ASN A 332 -9.95 11.25 9.82
C ASN A 332 -9.30 9.88 9.50
N THR A 333 -9.68 8.81 10.18
CA THR A 333 -9.25 7.43 9.84
C THR A 333 -10.46 6.56 9.49
N ALA A 334 -11.61 7.17 9.23
CA ALA A 334 -12.82 6.48 8.84
C ALA A 334 -12.64 5.69 7.54
N SER A 335 -13.16 4.47 7.53
CA SER A 335 -12.97 3.53 6.42
C SER A 335 -14.23 2.70 6.19
N ILE A 336 -14.31 2.04 5.04
CA ILE A 336 -15.30 1.00 4.74
C ILE A 336 -14.54 -0.31 4.56
N LEU A 337 -14.82 -1.28 5.42
CA LEU A 337 -14.26 -2.63 5.35
C LEU A 337 -15.16 -3.47 4.45
N VAL A 338 -14.67 -3.87 3.28
CA VAL A 338 -15.39 -4.72 2.35
C VAL A 338 -15.05 -6.18 2.63
N VAL A 339 -16.09 -7.00 2.67
CA VAL A 339 -16.01 -8.40 3.09
C VAL A 339 -16.76 -9.24 2.08
N GLN A 340 -16.11 -10.32 1.63
CA GLN A 340 -16.76 -11.36 0.84
C GLN A 340 -17.44 -12.35 1.78
N THR A 341 -18.71 -12.63 1.52
CA THR A 341 -19.49 -13.66 2.19
C THR A 341 -20.02 -14.66 1.18
N GLU A 342 -20.65 -15.74 1.65
CA GLU A 342 -21.36 -16.69 0.77
C GLU A 342 -22.55 -16.04 0.03
N CYS A 343 -23.18 -15.03 0.64
CA CYS A 343 -24.33 -14.32 0.07
C CYS A 343 -23.93 -13.16 -0.86
N GLY A 344 -22.64 -12.85 -0.99
CA GLY A 344 -22.14 -11.74 -1.78
C GLY A 344 -21.20 -10.81 -1.02
N ILE A 345 -20.93 -9.64 -1.60
CA ILE A 345 -20.01 -8.64 -1.05
C ILE A 345 -20.78 -7.60 -0.24
N VAL A 346 -20.24 -7.26 0.92
CA VAL A 346 -20.82 -6.25 1.83
C VAL A 346 -19.75 -5.31 2.36
N GLY A 347 -20.09 -4.05 2.56
CA GLY A 347 -19.24 -3.04 3.19
C GLY A 347 -19.67 -2.73 4.62
N PHE A 348 -18.71 -2.54 5.52
CA PHE A 348 -18.94 -2.02 6.87
C PHE A 348 -18.26 -0.68 7.05
N SER A 349 -19.04 0.40 7.16
CA SER A 349 -18.48 1.72 7.48
C SER A 349 -18.08 1.75 8.95
N VAL A 350 -16.80 2.02 9.20
CA VAL A 350 -16.22 2.18 10.53
C VAL A 350 -15.83 3.65 10.73
N PRO A 351 -16.26 4.29 11.83
CA PRO A 351 -16.04 5.72 12.02
C PRO A 351 -14.57 6.04 12.31
N ARG A 352 -13.80 5.07 12.82
CA ARG A 352 -12.38 5.23 13.10
C ARG A 352 -11.66 3.89 13.02
N LEU A 353 -10.74 3.77 12.06
CA LEU A 353 -9.73 2.70 12.05
C LEU A 353 -8.57 3.12 12.96
N ILE A 354 -8.18 2.26 13.91
CA ILE A 354 -7.10 2.56 14.85
C ILE A 354 -5.80 1.96 14.35
N THR A 355 -5.71 0.62 14.28
CA THR A 355 -4.46 -0.06 13.94
C THR A 355 -4.65 -1.29 13.06
N ILE A 356 -3.60 -1.68 12.36
CA ILE A 356 -3.40 -3.04 11.85
C ILE A 356 -2.24 -3.65 12.64
N ASP A 357 -2.47 -4.75 13.34
CA ASP A 357 -1.51 -5.34 14.28
C ASP A 357 -1.56 -6.88 14.32
N ASN A 358 -0.51 -7.46 14.90
CA ASN A 358 -0.46 -8.89 15.22
C ASN A 358 -0.99 -9.12 16.63
N GLY A 359 -2.03 -9.94 16.74
CA GLY A 359 -2.62 -10.36 17.98
C GLY A 359 -2.39 -11.83 18.30
N ARG A 360 -2.52 -12.18 19.58
CA ARG A 360 -2.58 -13.56 20.04
C ARG A 360 -4.04 -13.89 20.37
N PRO A 361 -4.67 -14.85 19.67
CA PRO A 361 -6.02 -15.26 20.01
C PRO A 361 -6.03 -15.86 21.42
N ILE A 362 -7.05 -15.51 22.19
CA ILE A 362 -7.30 -16.08 23.51
C ILE A 362 -8.50 -17.02 23.36
N PRO A 363 -8.34 -18.33 23.61
CA PRO A 363 -9.44 -19.28 23.58
C PRO A 363 -10.54 -18.82 24.55
N GLN A 364 -11.77 -18.68 24.05
CA GLN A 364 -12.93 -18.41 24.90
C GLN A 364 -13.27 -19.68 25.71
N ALA A 365 -13.62 -19.50 26.99
CA ALA A 365 -14.45 -20.47 27.68
C ALA A 365 -15.89 -20.28 27.18
N GLU A 366 -16.57 -21.39 26.87
CA GLU A 366 -17.95 -21.42 26.35
C GLU A 366 -18.86 -20.46 27.15
N SER A 367 -19.34 -19.40 26.50
CA SER A 367 -20.32 -18.51 27.10
C SER A 367 -21.72 -19.04 26.82
N SER A 368 -22.52 -19.16 27.89
CA SER A 368 -23.92 -19.57 27.84
C SER A 368 -24.75 -18.53 27.08
N SER A 369 -25.44 -18.96 26.03
CA SER A 369 -26.34 -18.15 25.22
C SER A 369 -27.44 -17.50 26.06
N THR A 370 -27.49 -16.17 26.12
CA THR A 370 -28.68 -15.43 26.52
C THR A 370 -29.56 -15.19 25.30
N SER A 371 -30.84 -15.56 25.42
CA SER A 371 -31.89 -15.35 24.44
C SER A 371 -32.26 -13.87 24.37
N ASP A 372 -31.67 -13.14 23.42
CA ASP A 372 -31.98 -11.74 23.12
C ASP A 372 -32.10 -11.54 21.59
N GLU A 373 -32.84 -10.51 21.16
CA GLU A 373 -33.04 -10.08 19.76
C GLU A 373 -31.72 -9.76 18.99
N LYS A 374 -30.57 -9.83 19.64
CA LYS A 374 -29.23 -9.64 19.08
C LYS A 374 -28.31 -10.86 19.22
N ALA A 375 -28.86 -12.07 19.41
CA ALA A 375 -28.08 -13.31 19.54
C ALA A 375 -27.05 -13.53 18.42
N TRP A 376 -27.34 -13.08 17.20
CA TRP A 376 -26.42 -13.16 16.05
C TRP A 376 -25.19 -12.23 16.17
N VAL A 377 -25.27 -11.11 16.91
CA VAL A 377 -24.11 -10.26 17.21
C VAL A 377 -23.18 -10.98 18.19
N ALA A 378 -23.76 -11.67 19.17
CA ALA A 378 -23.00 -12.50 20.10
C ALA A 378 -22.34 -13.69 19.37
N ASP A 379 -23.02 -14.31 18.40
CA ASP A 379 -22.43 -15.36 17.56
C ASP A 379 -21.30 -14.86 16.63
N ALA A 380 -21.40 -13.61 16.17
CA ALA A 380 -20.34 -12.95 15.41
C ALA A 380 -19.13 -12.56 16.30
N ALA A 381 -19.30 -12.47 17.62
CA ALA A 381 -18.20 -12.23 18.55
C ALA A 381 -17.41 -13.53 18.80
N SER A 382 -16.60 -13.92 17.82
CA SER A 382 -15.84 -15.18 17.74
C SER A 382 -14.79 -15.43 18.84
N GLY A 383 -14.54 -14.47 19.73
CA GLY A 383 -13.62 -14.63 20.85
C GLY A 383 -12.95 -13.33 21.29
N HIS A 384 -11.73 -13.46 21.82
CA HIS A 384 -10.89 -12.33 22.19
C HIS A 384 -9.48 -12.45 21.59
N VAL A 385 -8.84 -11.31 21.39
CA VAL A 385 -7.45 -11.23 20.95
C VAL A 385 -6.67 -10.32 21.90
N SER A 386 -5.46 -10.74 22.26
CA SER A 386 -4.51 -9.90 22.99
C SER A 386 -3.55 -9.22 22.02
N LEU A 387 -3.57 -7.90 22.00
CA LEU A 387 -2.63 -7.06 21.27
C LEU A 387 -1.51 -6.59 22.21
N GLN A 388 -0.26 -6.71 21.77
CA GLN A 388 0.86 -6.07 22.48
C GLN A 388 0.94 -4.62 22.06
N THR A 389 0.70 -3.70 23.00
CA THR A 389 0.83 -2.25 22.78
C THR A 389 2.00 -1.70 23.58
N ALA A 390 2.43 -0.47 23.28
CA ALA A 390 3.47 0.21 24.05
C ALA A 390 3.13 0.38 25.55
N HIS A 391 1.85 0.29 25.91
CA HIS A 391 1.35 0.41 27.29
C HIS A 391 0.99 -0.95 27.92
N GLY A 392 1.38 -2.06 27.29
CA GLY A 392 1.12 -3.43 27.76
C GLY A 392 0.07 -4.20 26.93
N PRO A 393 -0.25 -5.43 27.33
CA PRO A 393 -1.20 -6.27 26.61
C PRO A 393 -2.62 -5.73 26.74
N ARG A 394 -3.28 -5.55 25.61
CA ARG A 394 -4.67 -5.09 25.52
C ARG A 394 -5.57 -6.22 25.02
N LEU A 395 -6.64 -6.50 25.76
CA LEU A 395 -7.64 -7.48 25.37
C LEU A 395 -8.75 -6.82 24.56
N LEU A 396 -9.00 -7.31 23.35
CA LEU A 396 -10.09 -6.84 22.49
C LEU A 396 -11.02 -8.00 22.14
N THR A 397 -12.30 -7.69 21.93
CA THR A 397 -13.26 -8.63 21.35
C THR A 397 -12.93 -8.83 19.87
N LEU A 398 -12.89 -10.09 19.43
CA LEU A 398 -12.66 -10.47 18.04
C LEU A 398 -14.00 -10.67 17.33
N LEU A 399 -14.31 -9.79 16.40
CA LEU A 399 -15.53 -9.80 15.60
C LEU A 399 -15.28 -10.51 14.26
N ASP A 400 -16.17 -11.45 13.94
CA ASP A 400 -16.22 -12.14 12.65
C ASP A 400 -17.09 -11.33 11.67
N LEU A 401 -16.43 -10.65 10.74
CA LEU A 401 -17.11 -9.79 9.78
C LEU A 401 -17.84 -10.60 8.70
N GLN A 402 -17.40 -11.83 8.41
CA GLN A 402 -18.05 -12.67 7.40
C GLN A 402 -19.39 -13.18 7.89
N LYS A 403 -19.44 -13.70 9.13
CA LYS A 403 -20.71 -14.09 9.78
C LYS A 403 -21.69 -12.91 9.86
N LEU A 404 -21.18 -11.75 10.27
CA LEU A 404 -21.98 -10.54 10.42
C LEU A 404 -22.51 -10.05 9.05
N GLY A 405 -21.70 -10.18 7.99
CA GLY A 405 -22.10 -9.90 6.61
C GLY A 405 -23.16 -10.85 6.07
N GLN A 406 -23.03 -12.15 6.33
CA GLN A 406 -24.04 -13.15 5.95
C GLN A 406 -25.40 -12.79 6.56
N TYR A 407 -25.42 -12.42 7.85
CA TYR A 407 -26.66 -11.99 8.51
C TYR A 407 -27.25 -10.74 7.82
N CYS A 408 -26.43 -9.71 7.57
CA CYS A 408 -26.90 -8.48 6.94
C CYS A 408 -27.46 -8.66 5.53
N LEU A 409 -26.96 -9.62 4.75
CA LEU A 409 -27.44 -9.91 3.39
C LEU A 409 -28.61 -10.90 3.35
N SER A 410 -28.85 -11.65 4.43
CA SER A 410 -29.93 -12.65 4.53
C SER A 410 -31.29 -12.10 4.97
N GLN A 411 -31.32 -10.84 5.42
CA GLN A 411 -32.52 -10.09 5.83
C GLN A 411 -33.06 -9.28 4.66
#